data_AF-A0A0L7LK61-F1
#
_entry.id   AF-A0A0L7LK61-F1
#
_cell.length_a   1.000
_cell.length_b   1.000
_cell.length_c   1.000
_cell.angle_alpha   90.00
_cell.angle_beta   90.00
_cell.angle_gamma   90.00
#
_symmetry.space_group_name_H-M   'P 1'
#
loop_
_entity.id
_entity.type
_entity.pdbx_description
1 polymer ?
#
loop_
_entity_poly.entity_id
_entity_poly.type
_entity_poly.pdbx_seq_one_letter_code
_entity_poly.pdbx_strand_id
1 'polypeptide(L)'
;MDLKSLKKNRSSLKAKLTIFNSFLQPLLLSKELNSLQSCELSTRLNKIQEMYNDFDTAQTEIENLSEITGDEFKEREAFETSFFGTVAAAQELLGKNQAASAAHDDQVTGSSGVSAHSEHWDILIIHMVLGKLDQTSIREWEIQRNSLKDLPSLEDFNLFLKNRADLLETMEDANNKPRRHSDITHGHDEQRCKLGPCRLCSQKHNSMLHIHNSTNTVHNDSKSSECVVLPALQTKALAESQPIKNNITLSSIHESQ
;
A
#
# COMPACT_ATOMS: atom_id res chain seq x y z
N MET A 1 29.04 -28.04 -1.67
CA MET A 1 28.07 -27.61 -0.65
C MET A 1 27.84 -28.80 0.30
N ASP A 2 27.33 -28.65 1.53
CA ASP A 2 27.04 -29.81 2.39
C ASP A 2 25.65 -30.40 2.09
N LEU A 3 25.44 -31.70 2.36
CA LEU A 3 24.19 -32.39 2.02
C LEU A 3 22.96 -31.73 2.65
N LYS A 4 23.10 -31.19 3.87
CA LYS A 4 22.03 -30.53 4.61
C LYS A 4 21.59 -29.23 3.94
N SER A 5 22.53 -28.39 3.52
CA SER A 5 22.23 -27.14 2.83
C SER A 5 21.63 -27.38 1.45
N LEU A 6 22.09 -28.41 0.72
CA LEU A 6 21.51 -28.81 -0.56
C LEU A 6 20.06 -29.27 -0.42
N LYS A 7 19.76 -30.15 0.55
CA LYS A 7 18.37 -30.59 0.82
C LYS A 7 17.46 -29.43 1.25
N LYS A 8 18.01 -28.45 1.97
CA LYS A 8 17.29 -27.20 2.28
C LYS A 8 17.03 -26.37 1.02
N ASN A 9 18.01 -26.24 0.12
CA ASN A 9 17.84 -25.56 -1.17
C ASN A 9 16.73 -26.23 -1.99
N ARG A 10 16.81 -27.56 -2.18
CA ARG A 10 15.77 -28.35 -2.85
C ARG A 10 14.38 -28.08 -2.28
N SER A 11 14.27 -28.09 -0.95
CA SER A 11 12.98 -27.82 -0.27
C SER A 11 12.44 -26.42 -0.60
N SER A 12 13.32 -25.41 -0.72
CA SER A 12 12.93 -24.07 -1.15
C SER A 12 12.44 -24.04 -2.60
N LEU A 13 13.11 -24.75 -3.51
CA LEU A 13 12.69 -24.86 -4.92
C LEU A 13 11.34 -25.55 -5.06
N LYS A 14 11.11 -26.65 -4.34
CA LYS A 14 9.80 -27.32 -4.24
C LYS A 14 8.72 -26.35 -3.74
N ALA A 15 9.00 -25.54 -2.72
CA ALA A 15 8.05 -24.56 -2.21
C ALA A 15 7.71 -23.48 -3.25
N LYS A 16 8.69 -22.99 -4.03
CA LYS A 16 8.45 -22.05 -5.13
C LYS A 16 7.50 -22.63 -6.18
N LEU A 17 7.70 -23.90 -6.56
CA LEU A 17 6.80 -24.59 -7.48
C LEU A 17 5.39 -24.70 -6.90
N THR A 18 5.25 -25.07 -5.62
CA THR A 18 3.94 -25.12 -4.94
C THR A 18 3.23 -23.76 -4.95
N ILE A 19 3.96 -22.68 -4.66
CA ILE A 19 3.40 -21.32 -4.69
C ILE A 19 2.90 -20.95 -6.10
N PHE A 20 3.68 -21.28 -7.13
CA PHE A 20 3.28 -21.04 -8.51
C PHE A 20 2.05 -21.86 -8.89
N ASN A 21 1.99 -23.14 -8.51
CA ASN A 21 0.81 -23.96 -8.75
C ASN A 21 -0.42 -23.37 -8.04
N SER A 22 -0.31 -22.92 -6.79
CA SER A 22 -1.41 -22.25 -6.08
C SER A 22 -1.89 -20.98 -6.78
N PHE A 23 -0.99 -20.22 -7.42
CA PHE A 23 -1.36 -19.10 -8.27
C PHE A 23 -2.06 -19.54 -9.57
N LEU A 24 -1.65 -20.67 -10.15
CA LEU A 24 -2.19 -21.20 -11.39
C LEU A 24 -3.60 -21.78 -11.23
N GLN A 25 -3.92 -22.40 -10.09
CA GLN A 25 -5.19 -23.08 -9.86
C GLN A 25 -6.44 -22.21 -10.13
N PRO A 26 -6.55 -20.96 -9.63
CA PRO A 26 -7.67 -20.08 -9.97
C PRO A 26 -7.76 -19.76 -11.46
N LEU A 27 -6.62 -19.67 -12.16
CA LEU A 27 -6.57 -19.38 -13.58
C LEU A 27 -7.03 -20.57 -14.43
N LEU A 28 -6.77 -21.81 -13.98
CA LEU A 28 -7.25 -23.02 -14.65
C LEU A 28 -8.77 -23.16 -14.63
N LEU A 29 -9.42 -22.58 -13.61
CA LEU A 29 -10.88 -22.54 -13.49
C LEU A 29 -11.51 -21.40 -14.29
N SER A 30 -10.72 -20.45 -14.78
CA SER A 30 -11.20 -19.33 -15.57
C SER A 30 -11.48 -19.74 -17.02
N LYS A 31 -12.55 -19.21 -17.60
CA LYS A 31 -12.92 -19.49 -19.00
C LYS A 31 -11.94 -18.84 -19.98
N GLU A 32 -11.52 -17.62 -19.68
CA GLU A 32 -10.65 -16.77 -20.49
C GLU A 32 -9.74 -15.97 -19.55
N LEU A 33 -8.49 -15.70 -19.96
CA LEU A 33 -7.58 -14.84 -19.20
C LEU A 33 -7.57 -13.45 -19.83
N ASN A 34 -7.56 -12.42 -18.99
CA ASN A 34 -7.31 -11.08 -19.51
C ASN A 34 -5.81 -10.90 -19.88
N SER A 35 -5.50 -9.83 -20.61
CA SER A 35 -4.14 -9.53 -21.07
C SER A 35 -3.12 -9.45 -19.93
N LEU A 36 -3.50 -8.83 -18.80
CA LEU A 36 -2.65 -8.70 -17.62
C LEU A 36 -2.36 -10.05 -16.96
N GLN A 37 -3.37 -10.89 -16.78
CA GLN A 37 -3.23 -12.26 -16.26
C GLN A 37 -2.32 -13.09 -17.17
N SER A 38 -2.49 -12.95 -18.49
CA SER A 38 -1.64 -13.62 -19.48
C SER A 38 -0.18 -13.13 -19.41
N CYS A 39 0.04 -11.82 -19.27
CA CYS A 39 1.38 -11.23 -19.10
C CYS A 39 2.04 -11.67 -17.78
N GLU A 40 1.30 -11.64 -16.67
CA GLU A 40 1.79 -12.09 -15.37
C GLU A 40 2.09 -13.59 -15.36
N LEU A 41 1.18 -14.41 -15.90
CA LEU A 41 1.37 -15.86 -16.05
C LEU A 41 2.61 -16.16 -16.90
N SER A 42 2.78 -15.48 -18.04
CA SER A 42 3.96 -15.64 -18.88
C SER A 42 5.25 -15.28 -18.14
N THR A 43 5.24 -14.19 -17.36
CA THR A 43 6.41 -13.76 -16.58
C THR A 43 6.78 -14.78 -15.52
N ARG A 44 5.79 -15.24 -14.74
CA ARG A 44 6.00 -16.25 -13.69
C ARG A 44 6.42 -17.60 -14.28
N LEU A 45 5.84 -18.00 -15.41
CA LEU A 45 6.19 -19.21 -16.13
C LEU A 45 7.67 -19.22 -16.54
N ASN A 46 8.16 -18.14 -17.15
CA ASN A 46 9.57 -18.02 -17.53
C ASN A 46 10.50 -18.19 -16.31
N LYS A 47 10.15 -17.56 -15.17
CA LYS A 47 10.93 -17.70 -13.93
C LYS A 47 10.92 -19.11 -13.37
N ILE A 48 9.79 -19.82 -13.48
CA ILE A 48 9.69 -21.22 -13.07
C ILE A 48 10.48 -22.14 -14.01
N GLN A 49 10.49 -21.88 -15.31
CA GLN A 49 11.31 -22.62 -16.27
C GLN A 49 12.81 -22.50 -15.96
N GLU A 50 13.31 -21.28 -15.70
CA GLU A 50 14.70 -21.06 -15.28
C GLU A 50 15.07 -21.85 -14.02
N MET A 51 14.13 -21.96 -13.07
CA MET A 51 14.32 -22.63 -11.78
C MET A 51 14.58 -24.14 -11.88
N TYR A 52 14.21 -24.78 -13.00
CA TYR A 52 14.49 -26.21 -13.21
C TYR A 52 15.99 -26.52 -13.13
N ASN A 53 16.82 -25.69 -13.75
CA ASN A 53 18.27 -25.90 -13.79
C ASN A 53 18.89 -25.83 -12.39
N ASP A 54 18.36 -24.95 -11.53
CA ASP A 54 18.77 -24.85 -10.12
C ASP A 54 18.41 -26.12 -9.36
N PHE A 55 17.22 -26.68 -9.62
CA PHE A 55 16.80 -27.94 -9.02
C PHE A 55 17.66 -29.11 -9.50
N ASP A 56 17.86 -29.24 -10.81
CA ASP A 56 18.63 -30.34 -11.40
C ASP A 56 20.07 -30.36 -10.89
N THR A 57 20.70 -29.18 -10.82
CA THR A 57 22.03 -29.02 -10.24
C THR A 57 22.06 -29.47 -8.78
N ALA A 58 21.14 -28.94 -7.95
CA ALA A 58 21.08 -29.27 -6.53
C ALA A 58 20.78 -30.76 -6.30
N GLN A 59 19.87 -31.34 -7.08
CA GLN A 59 19.45 -32.73 -6.95
C GLN A 59 20.56 -33.69 -7.40
N THR A 60 21.29 -33.37 -8.46
CA THR A 60 22.47 -34.12 -8.89
C THR A 60 23.57 -34.11 -7.83
N GLU A 61 23.84 -32.95 -7.22
CA GLU A 61 24.79 -32.88 -6.08
C GLU A 61 24.32 -33.73 -4.88
N ILE A 62 23.03 -33.72 -4.56
CA ILE A 62 22.45 -34.53 -3.48
C ILE A 62 22.64 -36.03 -3.75
N GLU A 63 22.34 -36.48 -4.96
CA GLU A 63 22.45 -37.89 -5.36
C GLU A 63 23.88 -38.40 -5.30
N ASN A 64 24.84 -37.56 -5.70
CA ASN A 64 26.27 -37.87 -5.61
C ASN A 64 26.77 -37.95 -4.15
N LEU A 65 26.15 -37.21 -3.23
CA LEU A 65 26.54 -37.16 -1.82
C LEU A 65 25.71 -38.08 -0.91
N SER A 66 24.59 -38.64 -1.41
CA SER A 66 23.67 -39.46 -0.63
C SER A 66 24.11 -40.93 -0.62
N GLU A 67 24.15 -41.52 0.57
CA GLU A 67 24.40 -42.96 0.74
C GLU A 67 23.25 -43.83 0.19
N ILE A 68 22.03 -43.27 0.14
CA ILE A 68 20.83 -43.94 -0.37
C ILE A 68 20.33 -43.15 -1.58
N THR A 69 20.88 -43.45 -2.75
CA THR A 69 20.54 -42.73 -3.99
C THR A 69 19.13 -43.03 -4.50
N GLY A 70 18.58 -44.20 -4.18
CA GLY A 70 17.26 -44.62 -4.65
C GLY A 70 16.10 -43.72 -4.21
N ASP A 71 16.13 -43.20 -2.98
CA ASP A 71 15.10 -42.28 -2.48
C ASP A 71 15.24 -40.89 -3.11
N GLU A 72 16.48 -40.48 -3.43
CA GLU A 72 16.73 -39.22 -4.10
C GLU A 72 16.24 -39.25 -5.57
N PHE A 73 16.41 -40.37 -6.28
CA PHE A 73 15.82 -40.53 -7.62
C PHE A 73 14.29 -40.47 -7.64
N LYS A 74 13.62 -41.06 -6.64
CA LYS A 74 12.15 -40.96 -6.50
C LYS A 74 11.72 -39.52 -6.22
N GLU A 75 12.48 -38.79 -5.42
CA GLU A 75 12.22 -37.37 -5.16
C GLU A 75 12.37 -36.53 -6.44
N ARG A 76 13.36 -36.82 -7.31
CA ARG A 76 13.48 -36.19 -8.63
C ARG A 76 12.24 -36.47 -9.47
N GLU A 77 11.86 -37.73 -9.63
CA GLU A 77 10.69 -38.12 -10.44
C GLU A 77 9.40 -37.42 -9.96
N ALA A 78 9.19 -37.37 -8.63
CA ALA A 78 8.04 -36.69 -8.05
C ALA A 78 8.05 -35.18 -8.31
N PHE A 79 9.22 -34.53 -8.22
CA PHE A 79 9.35 -33.11 -8.54
C PHE A 79 9.11 -32.84 -10.02
N GLU A 80 9.76 -33.59 -10.92
CA GLU A 80 9.66 -33.42 -12.37
C GLU A 80 8.22 -33.62 -12.85
N THR A 81 7.53 -34.64 -12.34
CA THR A 81 6.11 -34.88 -12.62
C THR A 81 5.26 -33.64 -12.29
N SER A 82 5.46 -33.07 -11.11
CA SER A 82 4.75 -31.86 -10.68
C SER A 82 5.16 -30.63 -11.49
N PHE A 83 6.45 -30.48 -11.76
CA PHE A 83 7.03 -29.34 -12.48
C PHE A 83 6.53 -29.26 -13.91
N PHE A 84 6.73 -30.33 -14.69
CA PHE A 84 6.35 -30.36 -16.09
C PHE A 84 4.82 -30.36 -16.26
N GLY A 85 4.08 -31.00 -15.34
CA GLY A 85 2.62 -30.88 -15.31
C GLY A 85 2.14 -29.44 -15.11
N THR A 86 2.73 -28.72 -14.17
CA THR A 86 2.38 -27.31 -13.89
C THR A 86 2.78 -26.39 -15.05
N VAL A 87 3.98 -26.58 -15.62
CA VAL A 87 4.48 -25.81 -16.77
C VAL A 87 3.59 -26.02 -18.01
N ALA A 88 3.23 -27.27 -18.32
CA ALA A 88 2.37 -27.59 -19.45
C ALA A 88 0.98 -26.94 -19.29
N ALA A 89 0.38 -27.02 -18.11
CA ALA A 89 -0.91 -26.40 -17.82
C ALA A 89 -0.86 -24.86 -18.00
N ALA A 90 0.21 -24.21 -17.54
CA ALA A 90 0.42 -22.78 -17.74
C ALA A 90 0.61 -22.40 -19.22
N GLN A 91 1.41 -23.18 -19.97
CA GLN A 91 1.60 -22.97 -21.41
C GLN A 91 0.30 -23.15 -22.19
N GLU A 92 -0.50 -24.16 -21.86
CA GLU A 92 -1.78 -24.41 -22.51
C GLU A 92 -2.75 -23.24 -22.31
N LEU A 93 -2.83 -22.67 -21.10
CA LEU A 93 -3.64 -21.49 -20.82
C LEU A 93 -3.21 -20.26 -21.64
N LEU A 94 -1.91 -20.04 -21.80
CA LEU A 94 -1.39 -18.93 -22.61
C LEU A 94 -1.67 -19.16 -24.10
N GLY A 95 -1.52 -20.39 -24.59
CA GLY A 95 -1.82 -20.74 -25.98
C GLY A 95 -3.30 -20.53 -26.34
N LYS A 96 -4.21 -20.90 -25.42
CA LYS A 96 -5.66 -20.67 -25.61
C LYS A 96 -6.01 -19.18 -25.75
N ASN A 97 -5.36 -18.29 -25.00
CA ASN A 97 -5.62 -16.85 -25.08
C ASN A 97 -5.08 -16.21 -26.36
N GLN A 98 -3.95 -16.69 -26.87
CA GLN A 98 -3.39 -16.24 -28.14
C GLN A 98 -4.29 -16.64 -29.32
N ALA A 99 -4.85 -17.87 -29.29
CA ALA A 99 -5.79 -18.33 -30.31
C ALA A 99 -7.14 -17.59 -30.27
N ALA A 100 -7.64 -17.24 -29.08
CA ALA A 100 -8.87 -16.45 -28.93
C ALA A 100 -8.72 -15.01 -29.44
N SER A 101 -7.55 -14.38 -29.26
CA SER A 101 -7.28 -13.03 -29.79
C SER A 101 -7.12 -13.02 -31.31
N ALA A 102 -6.54 -14.07 -31.91
CA ALA A 102 -6.37 -14.17 -33.37
C ALA A 102 -7.68 -14.34 -34.15
N ALA A 103 -8.76 -14.79 -33.50
CA ALA A 103 -10.07 -14.95 -34.12
C ALA A 103 -10.92 -13.66 -34.13
N HIS A 104 -10.46 -12.56 -33.51
CA HIS A 104 -11.20 -11.30 -33.39
C HIS A 104 -10.65 -10.16 -34.29
N ASP A 105 -9.56 -10.39 -35.05
CA ASP A 105 -8.89 -9.37 -35.87
C ASP A 105 -9.09 -9.59 -37.38
N ASP A 106 -10.35 -9.68 -37.82
CA ASP A 106 -10.71 -9.64 -39.24
C ASP A 106 -11.81 -8.59 -39.50
N GLN A 107 -11.62 -7.36 -39.01
CA GLN A 107 -12.21 -6.17 -39.64
C GLN A 107 -11.54 -4.86 -39.21
N VAL A 108 -11.18 -4.06 -40.23
CA VAL A 108 -10.87 -2.61 -40.22
C VAL A 108 -9.39 -2.19 -40.34
N THR A 109 -8.97 -2.14 -41.61
CA THR A 109 -8.18 -1.10 -42.29
C THR A 109 -7.62 0.10 -41.49
N GLY A 110 -6.30 0.28 -41.55
CA GLY A 110 -5.68 1.53 -42.02
C GLY A 110 -5.50 2.71 -41.05
N SER A 111 -4.24 2.92 -40.68
CA SER A 111 -3.54 4.20 -40.42
C SER A 111 -3.06 4.46 -38.98
N SER A 112 -1.75 4.76 -38.94
CA SER A 112 -1.00 5.48 -37.91
C SER A 112 -0.46 4.63 -36.75
N GLY A 113 0.79 4.18 -36.95
CA GLY A 113 1.65 3.65 -35.91
C GLY A 113 2.07 4.67 -34.86
N VAL A 114 2.65 4.13 -33.78
CA VAL A 114 3.09 4.78 -32.54
C VAL A 114 1.97 4.98 -31.50
N SER A 115 1.38 3.88 -31.02
CA SER A 115 0.74 3.84 -29.69
C SER A 115 0.92 2.48 -29.01
N ALA A 116 1.00 1.39 -29.77
CA ALA A 116 1.23 0.04 -29.23
C ALA A 116 2.57 -0.11 -28.46
N HIS A 117 3.51 0.83 -28.63
CA HIS A 117 4.76 0.79 -27.90
C HIS A 117 4.67 1.40 -26.49
N SER A 118 3.75 2.35 -26.22
CA SER A 118 3.70 3.00 -24.89
C SER A 118 3.13 2.08 -23.81
N GLU A 119 2.15 1.24 -24.16
CA GLU A 119 1.48 0.35 -23.21
C GLU A 119 2.44 -0.71 -22.61
N HIS A 120 3.37 -1.24 -23.42
CA HIS A 120 4.36 -2.21 -22.94
C HIS A 120 5.41 -1.56 -22.03
N TRP A 121 5.86 -0.36 -22.36
CA TRP A 121 6.83 0.38 -21.53
C TRP A 121 6.20 0.87 -20.23
N ASP A 122 4.93 1.27 -20.24
CA ASP A 122 4.20 1.67 -19.04
C ASP A 122 4.17 0.53 -18.02
N ILE A 123 3.86 -0.70 -18.45
CA ILE A 123 3.89 -1.88 -17.56
C ILE A 123 5.30 -2.11 -16.98
N LEU A 124 6.35 -2.02 -17.79
CA LEU A 124 7.73 -2.24 -17.34
C LEU A 124 8.17 -1.16 -16.34
N ILE A 125 7.83 0.10 -16.60
CA ILE A 125 8.12 1.23 -15.71
C ILE A 125 7.37 1.05 -14.40
N ILE A 126 6.06 0.75 -14.44
CA ILE A 126 5.25 0.47 -13.26
C ILE A 126 5.88 -0.67 -12.45
N HIS A 127 6.28 -1.78 -13.08
CA HIS A 127 6.91 -2.91 -12.38
C HIS A 127 8.25 -2.52 -11.74
N MET A 128 9.09 -1.77 -12.46
CA MET A 128 10.39 -1.31 -11.95
C MET A 128 10.23 -0.39 -10.75
N VAL A 129 9.22 0.50 -10.77
CA VAL A 129 8.93 1.41 -9.66
C VAL A 129 8.24 0.68 -8.50
N LEU A 130 7.36 -0.29 -8.75
CA LEU A 130 6.75 -1.12 -7.70
C LEU A 130 7.80 -1.83 -6.84
N GLY A 131 8.92 -2.27 -7.43
CA GLY A 131 10.06 -2.83 -6.69
C GLY A 131 10.79 -1.84 -5.76
N LYS A 132 10.46 -0.54 -5.82
CA LYS A 132 11.04 0.52 -4.98
C LYS A 132 10.05 1.07 -3.94
N LEU A 133 8.77 0.71 -4.04
CA LEU A 133 7.74 1.14 -3.10
C LEU A 133 7.70 0.23 -1.86
N ASP A 134 7.21 0.75 -0.75
CA ASP A 134 6.97 -0.04 0.44
C ASP A 134 5.74 -0.96 0.27
N GLN A 135 5.70 -2.05 1.04
CA GLN A 135 4.67 -3.08 0.94
C GLN A 135 3.24 -2.55 1.11
N THR A 136 3.06 -1.47 1.87
CA THR A 136 1.73 -0.86 2.07
C THR A 136 1.27 -0.18 0.79
N SER A 137 2.15 0.63 0.18
CA SER A 137 1.87 1.31 -1.09
C SER A 137 1.63 0.32 -2.24
N ILE A 138 2.37 -0.80 -2.30
CA ILE A 138 2.15 -1.85 -3.30
C ILE A 138 0.75 -2.46 -3.18
N ARG A 139 0.33 -2.81 -1.95
CA ARG A 139 -1.00 -3.38 -1.72
C ARG A 139 -2.13 -2.43 -2.09
N GLU A 140 -1.99 -1.16 -1.73
CA GLU A 140 -2.99 -0.13 -2.07
C GLU A 140 -3.10 0.06 -3.58
N TRP A 141 -1.97 0.06 -4.30
CA TRP A 141 -1.95 0.06 -5.76
C TRP A 141 -2.65 -1.17 -6.34
N GLU A 142 -2.39 -2.37 -5.84
CA GLU A 142 -3.05 -3.59 -6.31
C GLU A 142 -4.58 -3.52 -6.13
N ILE A 143 -5.05 -2.99 -4.99
CA ILE A 143 -6.48 -2.79 -4.72
C ILE A 143 -7.10 -1.81 -5.70
N GLN A 144 -6.45 -0.65 -5.93
CA GLN A 144 -6.93 0.35 -6.88
C GLN A 144 -6.89 -0.16 -8.33
N ARG A 145 -5.86 -0.90 -8.69
CA ARG A 145 -5.71 -1.46 -10.04
C ARG A 145 -6.77 -2.52 -10.34
N ASN A 146 -7.22 -3.28 -9.33
CA ASN A 146 -8.27 -4.28 -9.51
C ASN A 146 -9.65 -3.68 -9.84
N SER A 147 -9.85 -2.36 -9.69
CA SER A 147 -11.07 -1.68 -10.12
C SER A 147 -10.99 -1.12 -11.55
N LEU A 148 -9.80 -1.12 -12.16
CA LEU A 148 -9.62 -0.69 -13.55
C LEU A 148 -10.06 -1.81 -14.50
N LYS A 149 -10.87 -1.42 -15.50
CA LYS A 149 -11.37 -2.34 -16.52
C LYS A 149 -10.31 -2.64 -17.59
N ASP A 150 -9.44 -1.67 -17.83
CA ASP A 150 -8.37 -1.71 -18.83
C ASP A 150 -6.99 -1.64 -18.15
N LEU A 151 -5.93 -1.87 -18.93
CA LEU A 151 -4.55 -1.86 -18.43
C LEU A 151 -4.21 -0.49 -17.81
N PRO A 152 -3.65 -0.45 -16.58
CA PRO A 152 -3.25 0.82 -15.97
C PRO A 152 -2.16 1.47 -16.83
N SER A 153 -2.44 2.69 -17.28
CA SER A 153 -1.43 3.52 -17.93
C SER A 153 -0.40 4.02 -16.91
N LEU A 154 0.74 4.50 -17.41
CA LEU A 154 1.69 5.19 -16.55
C LEU A 154 1.08 6.45 -15.91
N GLU A 155 0.09 7.07 -16.54
CA GLU A 155 -0.64 8.21 -15.97
C GLU A 155 -1.49 7.79 -14.76
N ASP A 156 -2.17 6.64 -14.83
CA ASP A 156 -2.95 6.10 -13.70
C ASP A 156 -2.04 5.79 -12.51
N PHE A 157 -0.86 5.25 -12.79
CA PHE A 157 0.14 4.96 -11.77
C PHE A 157 0.75 6.24 -11.18
N ASN A 158 1.08 7.22 -12.01
CA ASN A 158 1.54 8.53 -11.54
C ASN A 158 0.47 9.23 -10.71
N LEU A 159 -0.80 9.13 -11.07
CA LEU A 159 -1.91 9.68 -10.30
C LEU A 159 -2.03 9.00 -8.94
N PHE A 160 -1.89 7.66 -8.88
CA PHE A 160 -1.79 6.94 -7.61
C PHE A 160 -0.61 7.44 -6.76
N LEU A 161 0.59 7.55 -7.33
CA LEU A 161 1.78 8.00 -6.61
C LEU A 161 1.62 9.42 -6.07
N LYS A 162 1.04 10.33 -6.86
CA LYS A 162 0.73 11.70 -6.43
C LYS A 162 -0.26 11.70 -5.27
N ASN A 163 -1.40 11.02 -5.42
CA ASN A 163 -2.41 10.94 -4.36
C ASN A 163 -1.87 10.33 -3.06
N ARG A 164 -1.03 9.30 -3.19
CA ARG A 164 -0.35 8.64 -2.07
C ARG A 164 0.63 9.59 -1.38
N ALA A 165 1.43 10.33 -2.15
CA ALA A 165 2.37 11.33 -1.62
C ALA A 165 1.63 12.46 -0.90
N ASP A 166 0.59 13.03 -1.51
CA ASP A 166 -0.23 14.11 -0.92
C ASP A 166 -0.89 13.66 0.40
N LEU A 167 -1.38 12.42 0.45
CA LEU A 167 -1.97 11.84 1.66
C LEU A 167 -0.92 11.70 2.77
N LEU A 168 0.27 11.18 2.44
CA LEU A 168 1.36 11.00 3.40
C LEU A 168 1.90 12.35 3.88
N GLU A 169 2.01 13.34 3.01
CA GLU A 169 2.38 14.71 3.37
C GLU A 169 1.35 15.32 4.33
N THR A 170 0.05 15.13 4.06
CA THR A 170 -1.02 15.59 4.98
C THR A 170 -0.95 14.91 6.35
N MET A 171 -0.62 13.61 6.39
CA MET A 171 -0.45 12.85 7.64
C MET A 171 0.82 13.28 8.38
N GLU A 172 1.89 13.57 7.66
CA GLU A 172 3.13 14.10 8.21
C GLU A 172 2.89 15.49 8.77
N ASP A 173 2.24 16.40 8.05
CA ASP A 173 1.84 17.73 8.54
C ASP A 173 0.90 17.67 9.74
N ALA A 174 0.03 16.66 9.84
CA ALA A 174 -0.79 16.43 11.02
C ALA A 174 0.05 16.01 12.24
N ASN A 175 1.10 15.22 12.03
CA ASN A 175 2.04 14.79 13.05
C ASN A 175 3.10 15.85 13.40
N ASN A 176 3.50 16.67 12.42
CA ASN A 176 4.52 17.70 12.52
C ASN A 176 3.95 19.09 12.85
N LYS A 177 2.62 19.23 12.90
CA LYS A 177 2.01 20.37 13.57
C LYS A 177 2.63 20.45 14.97
N PRO A 178 3.33 21.54 15.33
CA PRO A 178 3.55 21.81 16.74
C PRO A 178 2.16 21.77 17.35
N ARG A 179 1.95 20.92 18.36
CA ARG A 179 0.68 20.85 19.11
C ARG A 179 0.21 22.28 19.23
N ARG A 180 -0.89 22.63 18.53
CA ARG A 180 -1.27 24.04 18.39
C ARG A 180 -1.27 24.59 19.80
N HIS A 181 -0.43 25.59 20.01
CA HIS A 181 -0.30 26.35 21.24
C HIS A 181 -1.58 27.20 21.45
N SER A 182 -2.74 26.72 20.97
CA SER A 182 -4.06 27.32 21.12
C SER A 182 -4.66 27.05 22.50
N ASP A 183 -4.07 26.17 23.30
CA ASP A 183 -4.43 26.02 24.72
C ASP A 183 -3.64 26.95 25.66
N ILE A 184 -2.76 27.81 25.11
CA ILE A 184 -1.98 28.77 25.92
C ILE A 184 -2.38 30.22 25.62
N THR A 185 -3.23 30.44 24.61
CA THR A 185 -3.84 31.75 24.34
C THR A 185 -5.16 31.90 25.10
N HIS A 186 -5.02 32.41 26.33
CA HIS A 186 -5.98 33.23 27.07
C HIS A 186 -7.18 32.54 27.75
N GLY A 187 -7.14 32.52 29.09
CA GLY A 187 -8.34 32.40 29.93
C GLY A 187 -8.59 31.01 30.52
N HIS A 188 -7.66 30.47 31.33
CA HIS A 188 -8.02 29.43 32.29
C HIS A 188 -7.69 29.87 33.72
N ASP A 189 -8.56 29.50 34.65
CA ASP A 189 -8.42 29.80 36.08
C ASP A 189 -7.27 28.99 36.70
N GLU A 190 -6.63 29.55 37.74
CA GLU A 190 -5.44 29.00 38.42
C GLU A 190 -5.67 27.56 38.92
N GLN A 191 -6.93 27.22 39.20
CA GLN A 191 -7.37 25.91 39.68
C GLN A 191 -7.31 24.79 38.61
N ARG A 192 -7.22 25.13 37.32
CA ARG A 192 -7.25 24.16 36.20
C ARG A 192 -5.92 24.03 35.45
N CYS A 193 -4.87 24.67 35.95
CA CYS A 193 -3.53 24.62 35.36
C CYS A 193 -2.85 23.26 35.62
N LYS A 194 -2.38 22.60 34.55
CA LYS A 194 -1.70 21.30 34.61
C LYS A 194 -0.18 21.39 34.84
N LEU A 195 0.37 22.61 34.91
CA LEU A 195 1.80 22.86 35.13
C LEU A 195 2.10 23.08 36.62
N GLY A 196 3.34 22.81 37.03
CA GLY A 196 3.81 23.09 38.40
C GLY A 196 3.93 24.60 38.70
N PRO A 197 4.19 24.99 39.97
CA PRO A 197 4.34 26.39 40.34
C PRO A 197 5.50 27.06 39.59
N CYS A 198 5.24 28.25 39.05
CA CYS A 198 6.19 29.05 38.28
C CYS A 198 7.42 29.37 39.14
N ARG A 199 8.63 29.15 38.61
CA ARG A 199 9.87 29.40 39.39
C ARG A 199 10.22 30.88 39.57
N LEU A 200 9.48 31.79 38.92
CA LEU A 200 9.71 33.24 38.98
C LEU A 200 8.79 33.97 39.96
N CYS A 201 7.56 33.48 40.15
CA CYS A 201 6.58 34.10 41.06
C CYS A 201 5.83 33.10 41.97
N SER A 202 6.14 31.80 41.84
CA SER A 202 5.56 30.69 42.60
C SER A 202 4.07 30.38 42.35
N GLN A 203 3.40 31.06 41.43
CA GLN A 203 1.98 30.82 41.07
C GLN A 203 1.82 29.78 39.95
N LYS A 204 0.64 29.14 39.83
CA LYS A 204 0.41 28.06 38.84
C LYS A 204 0.08 28.60 37.44
N HIS A 205 1.11 28.86 36.63
CA HIS A 205 0.94 29.28 35.23
C HIS A 205 2.15 28.92 34.35
N ASN A 206 2.04 29.15 33.04
CA ASN A 206 3.15 28.99 32.11
C ASN A 206 4.18 30.13 32.31
N SER A 207 5.45 29.77 32.48
CA SER A 207 6.59 30.67 32.70
C SER A 207 6.84 31.66 31.55
N MET A 208 6.28 31.42 30.35
CA MET A 208 6.35 32.33 29.20
C MET A 208 5.46 33.59 29.31
N LEU A 209 4.69 33.74 30.40
CA LEU A 209 3.87 34.94 30.66
C LEU A 209 4.66 36.11 31.29
N HIS A 210 5.94 35.93 31.62
CA HIS A 210 6.79 37.01 32.11
C HIS A 210 7.55 37.67 30.95
N ILE A 211 7.26 38.94 30.69
CA ILE A 211 8.05 39.77 29.76
C ILE A 211 9.31 40.23 30.53
N HIS A 212 10.48 39.66 30.22
CA HIS A 212 11.75 40.15 30.75
C HIS A 212 12.20 41.38 29.95
N ASN A 213 11.98 42.58 30.48
CA ASN A 213 12.66 43.78 29.97
C ASN A 213 14.12 43.75 30.42
N SER A 214 15.03 43.42 29.51
CA SER A 214 16.47 43.58 29.77
C SER A 214 16.84 45.06 29.69
N THR A 215 16.81 45.75 30.84
CA THR A 215 17.53 47.02 31.00
C THR A 215 18.34 46.97 32.28
N ASN A 216 19.65 47.18 32.09
CA ASN A 216 20.70 47.12 33.08
C ASN A 216 20.75 48.43 33.88
N THR A 217 20.24 48.47 35.12
CA THR A 217 20.59 49.49 36.13
C THR A 217 20.35 48.98 37.55
N VAL A 218 21.34 49.21 38.41
CA VAL A 218 21.38 48.87 39.85
C VAL A 218 20.60 49.91 40.68
N HIS A 219 19.74 49.45 41.60
CA HIS A 219 19.53 49.90 43.00
C HIS A 219 18.07 49.87 43.50
N ASN A 220 17.90 49.16 44.62
CA ASN A 220 17.01 49.30 45.79
C ASN A 220 15.51 49.68 45.72
N ASP A 221 14.79 48.94 46.58
CA ASP A 221 13.56 49.23 47.33
C ASP A 221 12.17 49.03 46.69
N SER A 222 11.48 48.02 47.25
CA SER A 222 10.08 48.00 47.70
C SER A 222 9.05 48.91 47.00
N LYS A 223 8.21 48.30 46.14
CA LYS A 223 6.72 48.29 46.19
C LYS A 223 6.10 48.16 44.79
N SER A 224 5.10 47.30 44.72
CA SER A 224 3.94 47.29 43.80
C SER A 224 4.10 47.96 42.43
N SER A 225 4.02 47.19 41.35
CA SER A 225 3.65 47.74 40.04
C SER A 225 2.65 46.80 39.37
N GLU A 226 1.49 47.37 39.10
CA GLU A 226 0.21 46.76 38.75
C GLU A 226 0.21 46.04 37.40
N CYS A 227 -0.57 44.96 37.33
CA CYS A 227 -0.93 44.31 36.07
C CYS A 227 -2.15 45.03 35.48
N VAL A 228 -1.96 45.73 34.36
CA VAL A 228 -3.06 46.40 33.64
C VAL A 228 -3.88 45.35 32.90
N VAL A 229 -5.09 45.08 33.38
CA VAL A 229 -6.08 44.22 32.72
C VAL A 229 -6.85 45.04 31.68
N LEU A 230 -6.84 44.62 30.41
CA LEU A 230 -7.71 45.16 29.38
C LEU A 230 -9.14 44.60 29.53
N PRO A 231 -10.21 45.42 29.42
CA PRO A 231 -11.59 44.96 29.61
C PRO A 231 -12.09 44.11 28.43
N ALA A 232 -12.75 42.99 28.76
CA ALA A 232 -13.42 42.11 27.82
C ALA A 232 -14.63 42.79 27.14
N LEU A 233 -14.68 42.78 25.81
CA LEU A 233 -15.87 43.14 25.05
C LEU A 233 -16.86 41.98 25.03
N GLN A 234 -17.96 42.18 25.74
CA GLN A 234 -19.13 41.33 25.80
C GLN A 234 -19.93 41.42 24.49
N THR A 235 -20.10 40.30 23.78
CA THR A 235 -21.16 40.18 22.75
C THR A 235 -22.27 39.27 23.28
N LYS A 236 -23.47 39.84 23.26
CA LYS A 236 -24.73 39.30 23.80
C LYS A 236 -25.27 38.18 22.91
N ALA A 237 -25.86 37.18 23.55
CA ALA A 237 -26.73 36.17 22.94
C ALA A 237 -28.07 36.78 22.52
N LEU A 238 -28.63 36.31 21.39
CA LEU A 238 -30.06 36.37 21.10
C LEU A 238 -30.52 35.06 20.40
N ALA A 239 -31.44 34.38 21.10
CA ALA A 239 -32.48 33.40 20.76
C ALA A 239 -32.58 32.68 19.39
N GLU A 240 -32.66 31.34 19.51
CA GLU A 240 -33.68 30.40 19.00
C GLU A 240 -34.21 30.46 17.55
N SER A 241 -33.95 29.38 16.79
CA SER A 241 -34.99 28.70 15.98
C SER A 241 -34.63 27.23 15.73
N GLN A 242 -35.66 26.39 15.72
CA GLN A 242 -35.64 24.92 15.83
C GLN A 242 -35.26 24.16 14.53
N PRO A 243 -34.86 22.86 14.63
CA PRO A 243 -34.60 22.02 13.46
C PRO A 243 -35.90 21.48 12.84
N ILE A 244 -36.05 21.68 11.53
CA ILE A 244 -37.13 21.13 10.71
C ILE A 244 -36.94 19.61 10.57
N LYS A 245 -37.90 18.84 11.10
CA LYS A 245 -38.10 17.43 10.82
C LYS A 245 -38.94 17.30 9.55
N ASN A 246 -38.36 16.79 8.47
CA ASN A 246 -39.13 16.36 7.30
C ASN A 246 -39.34 14.85 7.37
N ASN A 247 -40.51 14.48 7.88
CA ASN A 247 -41.09 13.15 7.73
C ASN A 247 -42.14 13.27 6.63
N ILE A 248 -41.95 12.57 5.50
CA ILE A 248 -43.04 12.31 4.55
C ILE A 248 -43.25 10.80 4.54
N THR A 249 -44.44 10.41 4.98
CA THR A 249 -45.00 9.06 4.92
C THR A 249 -46.26 9.06 4.05
N LEU A 250 -46.58 7.85 3.58
CA LEU A 250 -47.78 7.35 2.91
C LEU A 250 -47.83 7.51 1.38
N SER A 251 -48.22 6.52 0.58
CA SER A 251 -48.54 5.09 0.79
C SER A 251 -48.94 4.50 -0.57
N SER A 252 -48.95 3.16 -0.64
CA SER A 252 -49.85 2.33 -1.46
C SER A 252 -49.50 2.05 -2.92
N ILE A 253 -48.89 0.88 -3.19
CA ILE A 253 -49.17 0.07 -4.39
C ILE A 253 -49.20 -1.42 -4.00
N HIS A 254 -50.43 -1.91 -3.84
CA HIS A 254 -51.02 -3.21 -4.20
C HIS A 254 -50.10 -4.38 -4.62
N GLU A 255 -50.12 -5.45 -3.81
CA GLU A 255 -49.80 -6.83 -4.25
C GLU A 255 -51.07 -7.51 -4.79
N SER A 256 -50.94 -8.17 -5.93
CA SER A 256 -51.90 -9.16 -6.44
C SER A 256 -51.16 -10.16 -7.31
N GLN A 257 -50.91 -11.34 -6.73
CA GLN A 257 -50.84 -12.71 -7.28
C GLN A 257 -49.70 -13.51 -6.66
#